data_AF-A0A9P5RMY5-F1
#
_entry.id   AF-A0A9P5RMY5-F1
#
_cell.length_a   1.000
_cell.length_b   1.000
_cell.length_c   1.000
_cell.angle_alpha   90.00
_cell.angle_beta   90.00
_cell.angle_gamma   90.00
#
_symmetry.space_group_name_H-M   'P 1'
#
loop_
_entity.id
_entity.type
_entity.pdbx_description
1 polymer ?
#
loop_
_entity_poly.entity_id
_entity_poly.type
_entity_poly.pdbx_seq_one_letter_code
_entity_poly.pdbx_strand_id
1 'polypeptide(L)'
;MDPLTQLPVECLQLIVKTLDKDNSLFALASLLTMNKHIASVTLPFLYRDPYRPAFHNWGTKLRNKDRITSYRMLTRTLLSRLPLASLSKALSLALTTGPLNNSTTASTTRSSFDSLAHIRHINVESWYCWDWLPARITTDSPLHQLEYILGEEFDQLYQLNPLATGYASRFSIKERTLKRYYQAVVHLDALWSLAEPILEQLQSFTIPVPQIKRYQDAIGRFKSLETVRFLTSEIFEDPFDDGSDNEARKARRDELVQDMLEFVKEHIRLFRGKLKFVICLEGEVWETSTATVEYSCQEIIPCLPAHLHHLDALDLVGWSALTFNPAILSTTKELRSLTMDMNPIVDGDCFKGFIPPTEELNQSYGIHAELTITDADEAVGTARPQWTWDWYLPLLTNLSLSVEFAYLFKFKMLHGCPALQTLILDICSLTPTEHTRNITFSDILLPATNGSINISSKSPSSAFSQQSAPQYLCLPCLTQLTLNGAWIIDDRTMSTFLTGMLPNVKKLQLADWSITTFESLIRLCRSVPQDMDRPGIVQSQEVNMDTLPVHLKIYKKQFYLRA
;
A
#
# COMPACT_ATOMS: atom_id res chain seq x y z
N MET A 1 37.49 -31.42 -2.97
CA MET A 1 36.19 -31.28 -2.29
C MET A 1 35.82 -29.82 -2.31
N ASP A 2 34.56 -29.49 -2.56
CA ASP A 2 34.07 -28.12 -2.55
C ASP A 2 34.16 -27.55 -1.12
N PRO A 3 34.93 -26.46 -0.86
CA PRO A 3 35.11 -25.90 0.47
C PRO A 3 33.78 -25.55 1.17
N LEU A 4 32.75 -25.17 0.39
CA LEU A 4 31.43 -24.82 0.93
C LEU A 4 30.73 -26.01 1.58
N THR A 5 31.01 -27.24 1.13
CA THR A 5 30.43 -28.46 1.70
C THR A 5 31.04 -28.85 3.05
N GLN A 6 32.18 -28.24 3.43
CA GLN A 6 32.85 -28.49 4.71
C GLN A 6 32.46 -27.48 5.80
N LEU A 7 31.70 -26.44 5.45
CA LEU A 7 31.26 -25.43 6.41
C LEU A 7 30.19 -26.02 7.36
N PRO A 8 30.20 -25.64 8.65
CA PRO A 8 29.08 -25.88 9.54
C PRO A 8 27.78 -25.31 8.98
N VAL A 9 26.66 -25.99 9.25
CA VAL A 9 25.34 -25.62 8.70
C VAL A 9 24.94 -24.20 9.10
N GLU A 10 25.34 -23.74 10.28
CA GLU A 10 25.08 -22.41 10.82
C GLU A 10 25.81 -21.33 10.01
N CYS A 11 27.06 -21.60 9.60
CA CYS A 11 27.82 -20.70 8.75
C CYS A 11 27.18 -20.59 7.36
N LEU A 12 26.73 -21.72 6.80
CA LEU A 12 26.04 -21.72 5.52
C LEU A 12 24.70 -20.99 5.58
N GLN A 13 23.92 -21.19 6.65
CA GLN A 13 22.67 -20.45 6.88
C GLN A 13 22.93 -18.95 6.98
N LEU A 14 24.01 -18.51 7.63
CA LEU A 14 24.36 -17.10 7.72
C LEU A 14 24.72 -16.52 6.34
N ILE A 15 25.50 -17.24 5.53
CA ILE A 15 25.84 -16.84 4.16
C ILE A 15 24.56 -16.71 3.32
N VAL A 16 23.71 -17.75 3.31
CA VAL A 16 22.45 -17.77 2.57
C VAL A 16 21.52 -16.64 3.03
N LYS A 17 21.43 -16.38 4.34
CA LYS A 17 20.63 -15.28 4.91
C LYS A 17 21.15 -13.92 4.47
N THR A 18 22.45 -13.72 4.39
CA THR A 18 23.04 -12.48 3.86
C THR A 18 22.70 -12.32 2.38
N LEU A 19 22.87 -13.37 1.57
CA LEU A 19 22.50 -13.35 0.15
C LEU A 19 21.01 -13.06 -0.08
N ASP A 20 20.13 -13.62 0.74
CA ASP A 20 18.68 -13.36 0.69
C ASP A 20 18.35 -11.89 1.04
N LYS A 21 18.98 -11.34 2.08
CA LYS A 21 18.84 -9.93 2.46
C LYS A 21 19.32 -8.98 1.37
N ASP A 22 20.40 -9.34 0.69
CA ASP A 22 20.96 -8.58 -0.43
C ASP A 22 20.19 -8.80 -1.74
N ASN A 23 19.09 -9.58 -1.71
CA ASN A 23 18.32 -10.00 -2.89
C ASN A 23 19.18 -10.65 -3.99
N SER A 24 20.26 -11.33 -3.61
CA SER A 24 21.20 -11.99 -4.52
C SER A 24 20.70 -13.36 -4.98
N LEU A 25 19.56 -13.35 -5.68
CA LEU A 25 18.85 -14.59 -6.05
C LEU A 25 19.62 -15.44 -7.05
N PHE A 26 20.46 -14.84 -7.90
CA PHE A 26 21.35 -15.59 -8.78
C PHE A 26 22.36 -16.43 -7.99
N ALA A 27 22.92 -15.86 -6.92
CA ALA A 27 23.81 -16.60 -6.03
C ALA A 27 23.05 -17.73 -5.33
N LEU A 28 21.84 -17.46 -4.82
CA LEU A 28 21.00 -18.51 -4.22
C LEU A 28 20.64 -19.63 -5.20
N ALA A 29 20.27 -19.31 -6.45
CA ALA A 29 19.97 -20.32 -7.46
C ALA A 29 21.22 -21.14 -7.83
N SER A 30 22.39 -20.50 -7.87
CA SER A 30 23.67 -21.17 -8.10
C SER A 30 24.02 -22.14 -6.97
N LEU A 31 23.73 -21.78 -5.71
CA LEU A 31 23.94 -22.67 -4.56
C LEU A 31 23.10 -23.96 -4.64
N LEU A 32 21.91 -23.91 -5.26
CA LEU A 32 21.09 -25.11 -5.45
C LEU A 32 21.73 -26.17 -6.36
N THR A 33 22.64 -25.77 -7.25
CA THR A 33 23.27 -26.70 -8.21
C THR A 33 24.53 -27.36 -7.66
N MET A 34 25.05 -26.90 -6.51
CA MET A 34 26.34 -27.35 -5.99
C MET A 34 26.28 -28.72 -5.31
N ASN A 35 25.42 -28.88 -4.28
CA ASN A 35 25.30 -30.12 -3.51
C ASN A 35 23.94 -30.20 -2.81
N LYS A 36 23.43 -31.42 -2.56
CA LYS A 36 22.17 -31.68 -1.85
C LYS A 36 22.09 -31.01 -0.46
N HIS A 37 23.18 -31.02 0.31
CA HIS A 37 23.23 -30.38 1.62
C HIS A 37 23.05 -28.86 1.49
N ILE A 38 23.80 -28.23 0.58
CA ILE A 38 23.71 -26.79 0.32
C ILE A 38 22.31 -26.43 -0.16
N ALA A 39 21.78 -27.18 -1.14
CA ALA A 39 20.43 -26.98 -1.64
C ALA A 39 19.39 -27.03 -0.52
N SER A 40 19.47 -28.01 0.40
CA SER A 40 18.52 -28.12 1.52
C SER A 40 18.52 -26.91 2.46
N VAL A 41 19.67 -26.25 2.63
CA VAL A 41 19.81 -25.03 3.45
C VAL A 41 19.35 -23.79 2.68
N THR A 42 19.52 -23.77 1.37
CA THR A 42 19.16 -22.64 0.50
C THR A 42 17.67 -22.56 0.17
N LEU A 43 17.00 -23.71 -0.03
CA LEU A 43 15.58 -23.77 -0.43
C LEU A 43 14.63 -22.94 0.45
N PRO A 44 14.72 -22.97 1.80
CA PRO A 44 13.86 -22.16 2.66
C PRO A 44 13.98 -20.66 2.46
N PHE A 45 15.09 -20.17 1.91
CA PHE A 45 15.30 -18.75 1.65
C PHE A 45 14.88 -18.38 0.22
N LEU A 46 15.26 -19.21 -0.76
CA LEU A 46 14.93 -18.96 -2.15
C LEU A 46 13.41 -19.03 -2.40
N TYR A 47 12.74 -20.06 -1.88
CA TYR A 47 11.30 -20.28 -2.07
C TYR A 47 10.43 -19.67 -0.97
N ARG A 48 11.00 -18.90 -0.03
CA ARG A 48 10.23 -18.28 1.05
C ARG A 48 9.08 -17.41 0.52
N ASP A 49 9.41 -16.56 -0.43
CA ASP A 49 8.51 -15.67 -1.15
C ASP A 49 8.87 -15.75 -2.65
N PRO A 50 8.37 -16.76 -3.37
CA PRO A 50 8.80 -17.01 -4.73
C PRO A 50 8.14 -16.04 -5.72
N TYR A 51 7.21 -15.19 -5.26
CA TYR A 51 6.50 -14.18 -6.05
C TYR A 51 7.00 -12.75 -5.80
N ARG A 52 8.05 -12.55 -5.00
CA ARG A 52 8.62 -11.20 -4.81
C ARG A 52 9.22 -10.65 -6.11
N PRO A 53 9.12 -9.34 -6.40
CA PRO A 53 9.63 -8.76 -7.64
C PRO A 53 11.11 -9.08 -7.93
N ALA A 54 11.96 -9.12 -6.90
CA ALA A 54 13.37 -9.48 -7.04
C ALA A 54 13.57 -10.86 -7.69
N PHE A 55 12.66 -11.82 -7.44
CA PHE A 55 12.71 -13.19 -7.99
C PHE A 55 12.59 -13.23 -9.51
N HIS A 56 11.87 -12.27 -10.07
CA HIS A 56 11.59 -12.22 -11.50
C HIS A 56 12.47 -11.19 -12.23
N ASN A 57 13.31 -10.46 -11.50
CA ASN A 57 14.24 -9.46 -12.01
C ASN A 57 15.65 -10.04 -12.28
N TRP A 58 15.76 -10.93 -13.27
CA TRP A 58 17.07 -11.37 -13.79
C TRP A 58 17.74 -10.33 -14.68
N GLY A 59 18.27 -9.26 -14.07
CA GLY A 59 19.10 -8.25 -14.73
C GLY A 59 18.51 -6.83 -14.70
N THR A 60 19.36 -5.83 -14.87
CA THR A 60 19.04 -4.40 -14.65
C THR A 60 18.11 -3.77 -15.70
N LYS A 61 17.65 -4.52 -16.72
CA LYS A 61 16.84 -3.98 -17.84
C LYS A 61 15.82 -4.97 -18.43
N LEU A 62 15.33 -5.93 -17.65
CA LEU A 62 14.28 -6.83 -18.18
C LEU A 62 13.00 -6.06 -18.45
N ARG A 63 12.34 -6.38 -19.56
CA ARG A 63 11.02 -5.83 -19.90
C ARG A 63 9.98 -6.53 -19.02
N ASN A 64 8.86 -5.87 -18.72
CA ASN A 64 7.74 -6.46 -17.94
C ASN A 64 7.31 -7.85 -18.47
N LYS A 65 7.41 -8.08 -19.78
CA LYS A 65 7.14 -9.38 -20.44
C LYS A 65 8.00 -10.54 -19.90
N ASP A 66 9.26 -10.28 -19.55
CA ASP A 66 10.17 -11.30 -19.07
C ASP A 66 9.80 -11.71 -17.64
N ARG A 67 9.39 -10.73 -16.81
CA ARG A 67 8.87 -10.97 -15.46
C ARG A 67 7.64 -11.87 -15.50
N ILE A 68 6.64 -11.50 -16.32
CA ILE A 68 5.41 -12.30 -16.53
C ILE A 68 5.75 -13.74 -16.93
N THR A 69 6.67 -13.90 -17.88
CA THR A 69 7.09 -15.23 -18.35
C THR A 69 7.72 -16.04 -17.21
N SER A 70 8.56 -15.40 -16.39
CA SER A 70 9.16 -16.00 -15.20
C SER A 70 8.11 -16.44 -14.16
N TYR A 71 7.15 -15.56 -13.81
CA TYR A 71 6.02 -15.90 -12.94
C TYR A 71 5.26 -17.12 -13.44
N ARG A 72 4.90 -17.12 -14.73
CA ARG A 72 4.17 -18.22 -15.36
C ARG A 72 4.94 -19.53 -15.29
N MET A 73 6.24 -19.53 -15.60
CA MET A 73 7.06 -20.74 -15.55
C MET A 73 7.18 -21.28 -14.12
N LEU A 74 7.35 -20.41 -13.14
CA LEU A 74 7.37 -20.78 -11.73
C LEU A 74 6.04 -21.40 -11.30
N THR A 75 4.91 -20.72 -11.52
CA THR A 75 3.58 -21.22 -11.16
C THR A 75 3.31 -22.57 -11.82
N ARG A 76 3.58 -22.72 -13.13
CA ARG A 76 3.43 -24.01 -13.82
C ARG A 76 4.31 -25.10 -13.21
N THR A 77 5.55 -24.77 -12.83
CA THR A 77 6.47 -25.71 -12.18
C THR A 77 5.93 -26.16 -10.83
N LEU A 78 5.45 -25.22 -10.01
CA LEU A 78 4.87 -25.54 -8.70
C LEU A 78 3.59 -26.36 -8.82
N LEU A 79 2.67 -25.98 -9.71
CA LEU A 79 1.43 -26.71 -9.98
C LEU A 79 1.68 -28.12 -10.54
N SER A 80 2.73 -28.31 -11.33
CA SER A 80 3.09 -29.64 -11.87
C SER A 80 3.49 -30.65 -10.78
N ARG A 81 3.74 -30.18 -9.56
CA ARG A 81 4.03 -31.05 -8.40
C ARG A 81 2.77 -31.51 -7.67
N LEU A 82 1.63 -30.90 -7.93
CA LEU A 82 0.36 -31.28 -7.32
C LEU A 82 -0.24 -32.49 -8.05
N PRO A 83 -1.00 -33.36 -7.36
CA PRO A 83 -1.76 -34.42 -8.01
C PRO A 83 -2.73 -33.83 -9.04
N LEU A 84 -2.80 -34.39 -10.26
CA LEU A 84 -3.73 -33.88 -11.28
C LEU A 84 -5.20 -33.90 -10.81
N ALA A 85 -5.55 -34.84 -9.93
CA ALA A 85 -6.89 -34.96 -9.35
C ALA A 85 -7.25 -33.80 -8.40
N SER A 86 -6.28 -33.03 -7.90
CA SER A 86 -6.55 -31.86 -7.05
C SER A 86 -6.70 -30.57 -7.86
N LEU A 87 -6.49 -30.61 -9.18
CA LEU A 87 -6.58 -29.45 -10.06
C LEU A 87 -7.99 -29.36 -10.67
N SER A 88 -8.51 -28.13 -10.82
CA SER A 88 -9.75 -27.92 -11.55
C SER A 88 -9.60 -28.31 -13.02
N LYS A 89 -10.72 -28.59 -13.71
CA LYS A 89 -10.73 -28.90 -15.14
C LYS A 89 -10.14 -27.75 -15.96
N ALA A 90 -10.48 -26.50 -15.63
CA ALA A 90 -9.93 -25.34 -16.31
C ALA A 90 -8.40 -25.28 -16.19
N LEU A 91 -7.88 -25.47 -14.97
CA LEU A 91 -6.45 -25.41 -14.68
C LEU A 91 -5.68 -26.60 -15.29
N SER A 92 -6.23 -27.82 -15.24
CA SER A 92 -5.59 -29.00 -15.82
C SER A 92 -5.43 -28.86 -17.33
N LEU A 93 -6.46 -28.37 -18.03
CA LEU A 93 -6.39 -28.04 -19.46
C LEU A 93 -5.36 -26.96 -19.76
N ALA A 94 -5.23 -25.94 -18.89
CA ALA A 94 -4.21 -24.90 -19.06
C ALA A 94 -2.78 -25.42 -18.92
N LEU A 95 -2.56 -26.49 -18.14
CA LEU A 95 -1.24 -27.10 -17.96
C LEU A 95 -0.87 -28.08 -19.08
N THR A 96 -1.84 -28.71 -19.75
CA THR A 96 -1.58 -29.66 -20.84
C THR A 96 -1.21 -29.00 -22.18
N THR A 97 -1.42 -27.69 -22.33
CA THR A 97 -1.23 -26.94 -23.59
C THR A 97 0.22 -26.65 -24.01
N GLY A 98 1.23 -27.18 -23.31
CA GLY A 98 2.62 -27.06 -23.75
C GLY A 98 2.90 -27.93 -24.97
N PRO A 99 3.88 -27.61 -25.84
CA PRO A 99 4.30 -28.49 -26.92
C PRO A 99 4.67 -29.84 -26.31
N LEU A 100 3.77 -30.81 -26.45
CA LEU A 100 4.03 -32.19 -26.09
C LEU A 100 5.15 -32.67 -27.01
N ASN A 101 6.38 -32.58 -26.53
CA ASN A 101 7.46 -33.39 -27.05
C ASN A 101 7.06 -34.84 -26.72
N ASN A 102 6.33 -35.48 -27.64
CA ASN A 102 5.64 -36.79 -27.53
C ASN A 102 6.53 -38.00 -27.18
N SER A 103 7.76 -37.80 -26.69
CA SER A 103 8.77 -38.86 -26.64
C SER A 103 9.38 -39.11 -25.27
N THR A 104 8.73 -38.70 -24.18
CA THR A 104 9.22 -39.11 -22.86
C THR A 104 8.06 -39.53 -21.98
N THR A 105 7.87 -40.85 -21.87
CA THR A 105 7.34 -41.51 -20.68
C THR A 105 8.21 -41.08 -19.50
N ALA A 106 8.00 -39.86 -19.02
CA ALA A 106 8.69 -39.29 -17.88
C ALA A 106 8.17 -40.04 -16.66
N SER A 107 8.80 -41.18 -16.37
CA SER A 107 8.98 -41.68 -15.01
C SER A 107 9.33 -40.46 -14.18
N THR A 108 8.34 -39.92 -13.48
CA THR A 108 8.48 -38.74 -12.64
C THR A 108 9.36 -39.20 -11.49
N THR A 109 10.67 -39.17 -11.69
CA THR A 109 11.64 -39.20 -10.61
C THR A 109 11.34 -37.95 -9.82
N ARG A 110 10.40 -38.09 -8.85
CA ARG A 110 10.00 -37.04 -7.93
C ARG A 110 11.29 -36.47 -7.38
N SER A 111 11.70 -35.30 -7.86
CA SER A 111 12.87 -34.64 -7.29
C SER A 111 12.61 -34.56 -5.79
N SER A 112 13.56 -34.97 -4.95
CA SER A 112 13.32 -35.17 -3.51
C SER A 112 13.01 -33.89 -2.73
N PHE A 113 12.82 -32.77 -3.42
CA PHE A 113 12.60 -31.46 -2.84
C PHE A 113 11.15 -31.06 -3.06
N ASP A 114 10.44 -30.94 -1.94
CA ASP A 114 9.11 -30.35 -1.88
C ASP A 114 9.24 -28.84 -1.75
N SER A 115 9.26 -28.13 -2.88
CA SER A 115 9.37 -26.67 -2.88
C SER A 115 8.20 -25.99 -2.16
N LEU A 116 7.00 -26.59 -2.15
CA LEU A 116 5.82 -26.01 -1.50
C LEU A 116 6.00 -25.94 0.02
N ALA A 117 6.67 -26.92 0.62
CA ALA A 117 6.98 -26.93 2.06
C ALA A 117 7.82 -25.73 2.53
N HIS A 118 8.49 -25.03 1.61
CA HIS A 118 9.32 -23.86 1.91
C HIS A 118 8.63 -22.52 1.68
N ILE A 119 7.47 -22.50 1.03
CA ILE A 119 6.73 -21.27 0.75
C ILE A 119 6.08 -20.75 2.04
N ARG A 120 6.34 -19.48 2.36
CA ARG A 120 5.72 -18.76 3.49
C ARG A 120 4.88 -17.59 3.02
N HIS A 121 5.13 -17.10 1.81
CA HIS A 121 4.44 -15.95 1.25
C HIS A 121 3.96 -16.31 -0.15
N ILE A 122 2.67 -16.17 -0.41
CA ILE A 122 2.11 -16.19 -1.76
C ILE A 122 1.43 -14.84 -1.96
N ASN A 123 2.23 -13.87 -2.38
CA ASN A 123 1.81 -12.51 -2.63
C ASN A 123 1.86 -12.26 -4.14
N VAL A 124 0.80 -12.59 -4.85
CA VAL A 124 0.72 -12.30 -6.28
C VAL A 124 0.19 -10.88 -6.47
N GLU A 125 0.91 -10.07 -7.23
CA GLU A 125 0.48 -8.72 -7.60
C GLU A 125 -0.54 -8.77 -8.75
N SER A 126 -1.54 -7.86 -8.73
CA SER A 126 -2.71 -7.83 -9.62
C SER A 126 -2.35 -7.91 -11.11
N TRP A 127 -1.49 -7.01 -11.57
CA TRP A 127 -1.17 -6.80 -12.98
C TRP A 127 -0.50 -7.98 -13.68
N TYR A 128 0.17 -8.86 -12.94
CA TYR A 128 0.77 -10.05 -13.55
C TYR A 128 -0.28 -11.11 -13.88
N CYS A 129 -1.41 -11.19 -13.16
CA CYS A 129 -2.30 -12.34 -13.25
C CYS A 129 -2.92 -12.57 -14.64
N TRP A 130 -3.05 -11.49 -15.43
CA TRP A 130 -3.73 -11.52 -16.73
C TRP A 130 -2.87 -12.04 -17.89
N ASP A 131 -1.54 -11.88 -17.79
CA ASP A 131 -0.61 -12.36 -18.82
C ASP A 131 -0.03 -13.76 -18.49
N TRP A 132 -0.60 -14.46 -17.50
CA TRP A 132 -0.18 -15.83 -17.12
C TRP A 132 -0.49 -16.89 -18.19
N LEU A 133 -1.43 -16.63 -19.09
CA LEU A 133 -1.63 -17.43 -20.29
C LEU A 133 -0.95 -16.73 -21.47
N PRO A 134 -0.51 -17.45 -22.53
CA PRO A 134 -0.05 -16.81 -23.76
C PRO A 134 -1.01 -15.66 -24.08
N ALA A 135 -0.47 -14.44 -24.25
CA ALA A 135 -1.20 -13.16 -24.19
C ALA A 135 -2.43 -13.06 -25.11
N ARG A 136 -2.68 -14.08 -25.91
CA ARG A 136 -3.90 -14.35 -26.63
C ARG A 136 -4.13 -15.86 -26.56
N ILE A 137 -5.28 -16.28 -26.04
CA ILE A 137 -5.90 -17.54 -26.50
C ILE A 137 -6.18 -17.29 -27.99
N THR A 138 -5.16 -17.48 -28.82
CA THR A 138 -5.27 -17.31 -30.27
C THR A 138 -6.12 -18.44 -30.82
N THR A 139 -6.40 -18.36 -32.12
CA THR A 139 -6.88 -19.49 -32.91
C THR A 139 -6.03 -20.76 -32.77
N ASP A 140 -4.81 -20.65 -32.22
CA ASP A 140 -3.86 -21.75 -32.05
C ASP A 140 -3.96 -22.44 -30.69
N SER A 141 -4.95 -22.07 -29.88
CA SER A 141 -5.20 -22.76 -28.60
C SER A 141 -5.63 -24.20 -28.88
N PRO A 142 -5.20 -25.19 -28.08
CA PRO A 142 -5.58 -26.59 -28.30
C PRO A 142 -7.10 -26.77 -28.37
N LEU A 143 -7.55 -27.58 -29.33
CA LEU A 143 -8.97 -27.76 -29.66
C LEU A 143 -9.82 -28.10 -28.43
N HIS A 144 -9.35 -29.03 -27.58
CA HIS A 144 -10.04 -29.44 -26.35
C HIS A 144 -10.20 -28.30 -25.33
N GLN A 145 -9.28 -27.32 -25.31
CA GLN A 145 -9.38 -26.16 -24.43
C GLN A 145 -10.44 -25.20 -24.97
N LEU A 146 -10.50 -24.99 -26.29
CA LEU A 146 -11.54 -24.19 -26.93
C LEU A 146 -12.93 -24.84 -26.78
N GLU A 147 -13.03 -26.15 -26.96
CA GLU A 147 -14.26 -26.93 -26.72
C GLU A 147 -14.76 -26.77 -25.30
N TYR A 148 -13.87 -26.78 -24.30
CA TYR A 148 -14.25 -26.52 -22.91
C TYR A 148 -14.72 -25.07 -22.71
N ILE A 149 -13.97 -24.09 -23.19
CA ILE A 149 -14.30 -22.66 -23.03
C ILE A 149 -15.64 -22.31 -23.68
N LEU A 150 -15.96 -22.92 -24.82
CA LEU A 150 -17.20 -22.69 -25.57
C LEU A 150 -18.33 -23.67 -25.17
N GLY A 151 -18.03 -24.64 -24.31
CA GLY A 151 -18.96 -25.67 -23.87
C GLY A 151 -19.96 -25.17 -22.83
N GLU A 152 -21.06 -25.91 -22.68
CA GLU A 152 -22.14 -25.60 -21.75
C GLU A 152 -21.66 -25.53 -20.29
N GLU A 153 -20.76 -26.44 -19.89
CA GLU A 153 -20.19 -26.48 -18.54
C GLU A 153 -19.49 -25.17 -18.15
N PHE A 154 -18.69 -24.61 -19.06
CA PHE A 154 -17.98 -23.36 -18.79
C PHE A 154 -18.90 -22.13 -18.91
N ASP A 155 -19.90 -22.19 -19.79
CA ASP A 155 -20.94 -21.16 -19.87
C ASP A 155 -21.74 -21.09 -18.56
N GLN A 156 -22.10 -22.24 -17.95
CA GLN A 156 -22.75 -22.28 -16.64
C GLN A 156 -21.89 -21.64 -15.54
N LEU A 157 -20.58 -21.93 -15.51
CA LEU A 157 -19.65 -21.27 -14.60
C LEU A 157 -19.63 -19.75 -14.80
N TYR A 158 -19.60 -19.30 -16.05
CA TYR A 158 -19.69 -17.88 -16.39
C TYR A 158 -21.00 -17.24 -15.93
N GLN A 159 -22.15 -17.92 -16.08
CA GLN A 159 -23.44 -17.39 -15.62
C GLN A 159 -23.52 -17.25 -14.10
N LEU A 160 -22.81 -18.09 -13.33
CA LEU A 160 -22.77 -17.99 -11.87
C LEU A 160 -21.97 -16.78 -11.38
N ASN A 161 -20.94 -16.37 -12.12
CA ASN A 161 -20.08 -15.24 -11.78
C ASN A 161 -19.67 -14.50 -13.06
N PRO A 162 -20.59 -13.75 -13.70
CA PRO A 162 -20.29 -13.09 -14.97
C PRO A 162 -19.28 -11.98 -14.77
N LEU A 163 -18.55 -11.68 -15.85
CA LEU A 163 -17.76 -10.47 -15.95
C LEU A 163 -18.66 -9.24 -15.83
N ALA A 164 -18.12 -8.14 -15.32
CA ALA A 164 -18.88 -6.89 -15.28
C ALA A 164 -19.30 -6.46 -16.70
N THR A 165 -20.49 -5.87 -16.80
CA THR A 165 -21.18 -5.65 -18.08
C THR A 165 -20.34 -4.86 -19.09
N GLY A 166 -19.71 -3.74 -18.72
CA GLY A 166 -18.87 -3.03 -19.68
C GLY A 166 -17.50 -3.65 -19.91
N TYR A 167 -17.01 -4.52 -19.03
CA TYR A 167 -15.88 -5.39 -19.38
C TYR A 167 -16.30 -6.39 -20.48
N ALA A 168 -17.48 -7.00 -20.36
CA ALA A 168 -18.01 -7.90 -21.39
C ALA A 168 -18.32 -7.18 -22.72
N SER A 169 -18.83 -5.95 -22.67
CA SER A 169 -19.20 -5.17 -23.85
C SER A 169 -17.97 -4.77 -24.70
N ARG A 170 -16.83 -4.48 -24.06
CA ARG A 170 -15.54 -4.14 -24.71
C ARG A 170 -15.04 -5.20 -25.67
N PHE A 171 -15.35 -6.46 -25.44
CA PHE A 171 -14.90 -7.53 -26.33
C PHE A 171 -15.84 -7.76 -27.51
N SER A 172 -17.07 -7.24 -27.44
CA SER A 172 -18.15 -7.29 -28.45
C SER A 172 -18.56 -8.70 -28.93
N ILE A 173 -17.84 -9.75 -28.53
CA ILE A 173 -17.98 -11.12 -29.00
C ILE A 173 -17.91 -12.04 -27.79
N LYS A 174 -18.98 -12.83 -27.56
CA LYS A 174 -19.11 -13.78 -26.44
C LYS A 174 -17.86 -14.67 -26.27
N GLU A 175 -17.32 -15.18 -27.38
CA GLU A 175 -16.10 -16.00 -27.36
C GLU A 175 -14.90 -15.29 -26.71
N ARG A 176 -14.66 -14.02 -27.03
CA ARG A 176 -13.54 -13.27 -26.43
C ARG A 176 -13.76 -13.03 -24.94
N THR A 177 -15.00 -12.74 -24.54
CA THR A 177 -15.40 -12.60 -23.13
C THR A 177 -15.16 -13.90 -22.37
N LEU A 178 -15.62 -15.05 -22.89
CA LEU A 178 -15.40 -16.36 -22.26
C LEU A 178 -13.92 -16.72 -22.18
N LYS A 179 -13.12 -16.42 -23.21
CA LYS A 179 -11.67 -16.62 -23.18
C LYS A 179 -10.99 -15.81 -22.07
N ARG A 180 -11.39 -14.55 -21.86
CA ARG A 180 -10.88 -13.72 -20.76
C ARG A 180 -11.33 -14.24 -19.40
N TYR A 181 -12.60 -14.63 -19.29
CA TYR A 181 -13.13 -15.24 -18.08
C TYR A 181 -12.36 -16.53 -17.72
N TYR A 182 -12.06 -17.38 -18.70
CA TYR A 182 -11.24 -18.58 -18.52
C TYR A 182 -9.84 -18.27 -17.98
N GLN A 183 -9.19 -17.21 -18.47
CA GLN A 183 -7.88 -16.79 -17.93
C GLN A 183 -7.97 -16.45 -16.44
N ALA A 184 -9.03 -15.74 -16.05
CA ALA A 184 -9.29 -15.40 -14.66
C ALA A 184 -9.50 -16.64 -13.79
N VAL A 185 -10.37 -17.55 -14.23
CA VAL A 185 -10.67 -18.80 -13.51
C VAL A 185 -9.40 -19.62 -13.32
N VAL A 186 -8.59 -19.79 -14.37
CA VAL A 186 -7.30 -20.49 -14.28
C VAL A 186 -6.36 -19.85 -13.27
N HIS A 187 -6.29 -18.52 -13.23
CA HIS A 187 -5.45 -17.81 -12.27
C HIS A 187 -5.92 -18.02 -10.83
N LEU A 188 -7.21 -17.80 -10.58
CA LEU A 188 -7.82 -17.95 -9.25
C LEU A 188 -7.66 -19.39 -8.74
N ASP A 189 -7.91 -20.38 -9.60
CA ASP A 189 -7.73 -21.80 -9.27
C ASP A 189 -6.26 -22.17 -9.06
N ALA A 190 -5.33 -21.57 -9.82
CA ALA A 190 -3.90 -21.79 -9.62
C ALA A 190 -3.47 -21.31 -8.22
N LEU A 191 -3.90 -20.12 -7.83
CA LEU A 191 -3.57 -19.55 -6.53
C LEU A 191 -4.12 -20.41 -5.39
N TRP A 192 -5.40 -20.81 -5.47
CA TRP A 192 -5.97 -21.74 -4.50
C TRP A 192 -5.21 -23.07 -4.46
N SER A 193 -4.97 -23.69 -5.62
CA SER A 193 -4.33 -25.01 -5.70
C SER A 193 -2.92 -24.99 -5.09
N LEU A 194 -2.19 -23.88 -5.21
CA LEU A 194 -0.89 -23.72 -4.59
C LEU A 194 -0.98 -23.47 -3.08
N ALA A 195 -1.98 -22.73 -2.63
CA ALA A 195 -2.14 -22.33 -1.23
C ALA A 195 -2.76 -23.44 -0.37
N GLU A 196 -3.78 -24.13 -0.87
CA GLU A 196 -4.59 -25.12 -0.14
C GLU A 196 -3.75 -26.16 0.60
N PRO A 197 -2.68 -26.76 0.03
CA PRO A 197 -1.89 -27.76 0.73
C PRO A 197 -1.00 -27.19 1.86
N ILE A 198 -0.84 -25.86 1.92
CA ILE A 198 0.14 -25.19 2.79
C ILE A 198 -0.42 -24.01 3.58
N LEU A 199 -1.74 -23.86 3.70
CA LEU A 199 -2.39 -22.75 4.42
C LEU A 199 -1.84 -22.56 5.85
N GLU A 200 -1.52 -23.66 6.52
CA GLU A 200 -1.00 -23.70 7.89
C GLU A 200 0.36 -23.04 8.10
N GLN A 201 1.15 -22.89 7.04
CA GLN A 201 2.49 -22.29 7.11
C GLN A 201 2.59 -20.93 6.43
N LEU A 202 1.51 -20.48 5.76
CA LEU A 202 1.49 -19.17 5.13
C LEU A 202 1.53 -18.07 6.20
N GLN A 203 2.52 -17.18 6.06
CA GLN A 203 2.71 -15.97 6.85
C GLN A 203 2.16 -14.73 6.15
N SER A 204 2.22 -14.71 4.81
CA SER A 204 1.58 -13.67 4.00
C SER A 204 0.81 -14.31 2.85
N PHE A 205 -0.40 -13.84 2.59
CA PHE A 205 -1.22 -14.41 1.53
C PHE A 205 -2.09 -13.36 0.85
N THR A 206 -2.13 -13.40 -0.49
CA THR A 206 -3.10 -12.65 -1.30
C THR A 206 -4.38 -13.47 -1.49
N ILE A 207 -5.51 -12.95 -1.02
CA ILE A 207 -6.85 -13.50 -1.20
C ILE A 207 -7.55 -12.75 -2.34
N PRO A 208 -7.88 -13.40 -3.46
CA PRO A 208 -8.79 -12.82 -4.44
C PRO A 208 -10.18 -12.71 -3.84
N VAL A 209 -10.67 -11.48 -3.75
CA VAL A 209 -11.97 -11.16 -3.16
C VAL A 209 -13.14 -11.93 -3.81
N PRO A 210 -13.19 -12.16 -5.14
CA PRO A 210 -14.27 -12.96 -5.74
C PRO A 210 -14.37 -14.42 -5.24
N GLN A 211 -13.31 -14.94 -4.62
CA GLN A 211 -13.29 -16.29 -4.05
C GLN A 211 -13.18 -16.28 -2.52
N ILE A 212 -13.41 -15.14 -1.86
CA ILE A 212 -13.19 -15.00 -0.41
C ILE A 212 -13.96 -16.03 0.42
N LYS A 213 -15.18 -16.39 0.04
CA LYS A 213 -16.00 -17.42 0.71
C LYS A 213 -15.26 -18.76 0.82
N ARG A 214 -14.54 -19.17 -0.23
CA ARG A 214 -13.70 -20.37 -0.24
C ARG A 214 -12.58 -20.32 0.82
N TYR A 215 -12.02 -19.14 1.06
CA TYR A 215 -10.97 -18.93 2.05
C TYR A 215 -11.53 -18.78 3.47
N GLN A 216 -12.72 -18.20 3.62
CA GLN A 216 -13.46 -18.16 4.89
C GLN A 216 -13.77 -19.59 5.37
N ASP A 217 -14.18 -20.50 4.48
CA ASP A 217 -14.43 -21.91 4.82
C ASP A 217 -13.17 -22.62 5.36
N ALA A 218 -11.99 -22.19 4.90
CA ALA A 218 -10.70 -22.73 5.32
C ALA A 218 -9.97 -21.86 6.37
N ILE A 219 -10.65 -20.87 6.96
CA ILE A 219 -10.01 -19.85 7.79
C ILE A 219 -9.25 -20.44 8.99
N GLY A 220 -9.78 -21.53 9.56
CA GLY A 220 -9.17 -22.27 10.66
C GLY A 220 -7.81 -22.91 10.34
N ARG A 221 -7.38 -22.91 9.08
CA ARG A 221 -6.05 -23.39 8.66
C ARG A 221 -5.00 -22.29 8.67
N PHE A 222 -5.36 -21.01 8.66
CA PHE A 222 -4.42 -19.87 8.57
C PHE A 222 -3.71 -19.50 9.89
N LYS A 223 -3.25 -20.49 10.65
CA LYS A 223 -2.67 -20.31 12.00
C LYS A 223 -1.41 -19.44 12.06
N SER A 224 -0.68 -19.36 10.95
CA SER A 224 0.58 -18.61 10.83
C SER A 224 0.44 -17.29 10.08
N LEU A 225 -0.77 -16.94 9.62
CA LEU A 225 -0.99 -15.77 8.79
C LEU A 225 -0.79 -14.49 9.61
N GLU A 226 0.21 -13.71 9.21
CA GLU A 226 0.56 -12.42 9.79
C GLU A 226 0.14 -11.25 8.89
N THR A 227 0.11 -11.47 7.57
CA THR A 227 -0.28 -10.48 6.58
C THR A 227 -1.34 -11.06 5.64
N VAL A 228 -2.47 -10.40 5.51
CA VAL A 228 -3.45 -10.70 4.46
C VAL A 228 -3.50 -9.56 3.46
N ARG A 229 -3.48 -9.89 2.17
CA ARG A 229 -3.67 -8.94 1.08
C ARG A 229 -4.96 -9.28 0.36
N PHE A 230 -5.92 -8.38 0.31
CA PHE A 230 -7.13 -8.59 -0.47
C PHE A 230 -6.92 -8.03 -1.87
N LEU A 231 -7.05 -8.88 -2.88
CA LEU A 231 -6.96 -8.50 -4.28
C LEU A 231 -8.38 -8.35 -4.82
N THR A 232 -8.81 -7.11 -5.04
CA THR A 232 -10.05 -6.82 -5.75
C THR A 232 -9.83 -7.10 -7.23
N SER A 233 -10.64 -7.99 -7.81
CA SER A 233 -10.44 -8.43 -9.19
C SER A 233 -11.29 -7.60 -10.13
N GLU A 234 -10.58 -6.78 -10.89
CA GLU A 234 -11.03 -5.88 -11.96
C GLU A 234 -12.08 -6.43 -12.91
N ILE A 235 -12.03 -7.72 -13.21
CA ILE A 235 -12.90 -8.31 -14.24
C ILE A 235 -14.35 -8.43 -13.77
N PHE A 236 -14.59 -8.39 -12.46
CA PHE A 236 -15.92 -8.47 -11.86
C PHE A 236 -16.48 -7.08 -11.51
N GLU A 237 -15.68 -6.02 -11.68
CA GLU A 237 -16.09 -4.64 -11.46
C GLU A 237 -15.74 -3.79 -12.69
N ASP A 238 -16.72 -3.23 -13.38
CA ASP A 238 -16.45 -2.44 -14.58
C ASP A 238 -16.13 -0.98 -14.22
N PRO A 239 -14.89 -0.49 -14.30
CA PRO A 239 -14.62 0.95 -14.07
C PRO A 239 -15.38 1.91 -14.98
N PHE A 240 -15.81 1.47 -16.17
CA PHE A 240 -16.24 2.37 -17.24
C PHE A 240 -17.75 2.35 -17.50
N ASP A 241 -18.53 1.69 -16.64
CA ASP A 241 -20.00 1.73 -16.71
C ASP A 241 -20.47 3.17 -16.43
N ASP A 242 -21.21 3.76 -17.35
CA ASP A 242 -21.56 5.19 -17.40
C ASP A 242 -22.76 5.58 -16.52
N GLY A 243 -23.11 4.72 -15.55
CA GLY A 243 -23.97 5.09 -14.42
C GLY A 243 -25.40 4.55 -14.46
N SER A 244 -25.73 3.63 -15.36
CA SER A 244 -27.08 3.03 -15.36
C SER A 244 -27.35 2.07 -14.20
N ASP A 245 -26.31 1.56 -13.51
CA ASP A 245 -26.44 0.61 -12.39
C ASP A 245 -25.46 0.87 -11.22
N ASN A 246 -25.36 2.13 -10.79
CA ASN A 246 -24.50 2.49 -9.65
C ASN A 246 -24.94 1.83 -8.32
N GLU A 247 -26.24 1.59 -8.14
CA GLU A 247 -26.77 0.99 -6.90
C GLU A 247 -26.40 -0.49 -6.76
N ALA A 248 -26.57 -1.33 -7.78
CA ALA A 248 -26.21 -2.74 -7.66
C ALA A 248 -24.69 -2.94 -7.51
N ARG A 249 -23.90 -2.08 -8.17
CA ARG A 249 -22.45 -2.06 -8.00
C ARG A 249 -22.04 -1.73 -6.57
N LYS A 250 -22.63 -0.69 -6.00
CA LYS A 250 -22.41 -0.29 -4.62
C LYS A 250 -22.79 -1.43 -3.66
N ALA A 251 -23.97 -2.02 -3.84
CA ALA A 251 -24.41 -3.15 -3.02
C ALA A 251 -23.44 -4.35 -3.11
N ARG A 252 -22.93 -4.67 -4.29
CA ARG A 252 -21.93 -5.73 -4.48
C ARG A 252 -20.61 -5.39 -3.79
N ARG A 253 -20.14 -4.15 -3.89
CA ARG A 253 -18.92 -3.70 -3.18
C ARG A 253 -19.09 -3.78 -1.68
N ASP A 254 -20.23 -3.35 -1.16
CA ASP A 254 -20.55 -3.42 0.26
C ASP A 254 -20.55 -4.89 0.74
N GLU A 255 -21.10 -5.82 -0.06
CA GLU A 255 -21.03 -7.27 0.22
C GLU A 255 -19.57 -7.75 0.27
N LEU A 256 -18.74 -7.40 -0.71
CA LEU A 256 -17.34 -7.82 -0.76
C LEU A 256 -16.51 -7.25 0.40
N VAL A 257 -16.71 -5.98 0.75
CA VAL A 257 -16.08 -5.35 1.92
C VAL A 257 -16.54 -6.05 3.19
N GLN A 258 -17.81 -6.39 3.30
CA GLN A 258 -18.34 -7.13 4.44
C GLN A 258 -17.70 -8.52 4.56
N ASP A 259 -17.55 -9.26 3.46
CA ASP A 259 -16.86 -10.56 3.44
C ASP A 259 -15.39 -10.45 3.86
N MET A 260 -14.69 -9.39 3.42
CA MET A 260 -13.32 -9.08 3.83
C MET A 260 -13.22 -8.81 5.33
N LEU A 261 -14.12 -7.97 5.85
CA LEU A 261 -14.20 -7.67 7.28
C LEU A 261 -14.53 -8.92 8.09
N GLU A 262 -15.41 -9.79 7.59
CA GLU A 262 -15.76 -11.06 8.23
C GLU A 262 -14.55 -11.99 8.29
N PHE A 263 -13.79 -12.13 7.19
CA PHE A 263 -12.55 -12.91 7.19
C PHE A 263 -11.57 -12.38 8.25
N VAL A 264 -11.33 -11.07 8.30
CA VAL A 264 -10.41 -10.47 9.28
C VAL A 264 -10.90 -10.68 10.71
N LYS A 265 -12.18 -10.42 10.99
CA LYS A 265 -12.79 -10.60 12.31
C LYS A 265 -12.65 -12.05 12.79
N GLU A 266 -12.97 -13.00 11.93
CA GLU A 266 -12.94 -14.41 12.27
C GLU A 266 -11.51 -14.93 12.45
N HIS A 267 -10.56 -14.47 11.63
CA HIS A 267 -9.15 -14.79 11.81
C HIS A 267 -8.60 -14.28 13.15
N ILE A 268 -8.87 -13.01 13.48
CA ILE A 268 -8.47 -12.41 14.77
C ILE A 268 -9.12 -13.15 15.95
N ARG A 269 -10.37 -13.58 15.80
CA ARG A 269 -11.09 -14.37 16.81
C ARG A 269 -10.40 -15.70 17.07
N LEU A 270 -10.01 -16.43 16.01
CA LEU A 270 -9.38 -17.74 16.07
C LEU A 270 -7.89 -17.69 16.47
N PHE A 271 -7.16 -16.66 16.01
CA PHE A 271 -5.71 -16.55 16.12
C PHE A 271 -5.28 -15.19 16.68
N ARG A 272 -5.70 -14.90 17.93
CA ARG A 272 -5.44 -13.62 18.60
C ARG A 272 -3.98 -13.18 18.51
N GLY A 273 -3.76 -11.97 18.02
CA GLY A 273 -2.42 -11.35 17.90
C GLY A 273 -1.53 -11.94 16.80
N LYS A 274 -2.04 -12.83 15.94
CA LYS A 274 -1.28 -13.36 14.79
C LYS A 274 -1.31 -12.44 13.58
N LEU A 275 -2.50 -11.98 13.20
CA LEU A 275 -2.66 -11.04 12.10
C LEU A 275 -2.13 -9.66 12.51
N LYS A 276 -1.11 -9.19 11.79
CA LYS A 276 -0.42 -7.91 12.02
C LYS A 276 -0.76 -6.87 10.97
N PHE A 277 -0.96 -7.31 9.72
CA PHE A 277 -1.16 -6.43 8.58
C PHE A 277 -2.35 -6.90 7.73
N VAL A 278 -3.20 -5.95 7.38
CA VAL A 278 -4.29 -6.12 6.41
C VAL A 278 -4.04 -5.08 5.33
N ILE A 279 -3.87 -5.54 4.09
CA ILE A 279 -3.60 -4.68 2.94
C ILE A 279 -4.74 -4.90 1.94
N CYS A 280 -5.41 -3.83 1.52
CA CYS A 280 -6.36 -3.89 0.42
C CYS A 280 -5.63 -3.44 -0.84
N LEU A 281 -5.27 -4.39 -1.70
CA LEU A 281 -4.71 -4.09 -3.01
C LEU A 281 -5.89 -3.76 -3.93
N GLU A 282 -6.08 -2.47 -4.16
CA GLU A 282 -6.90 -2.01 -5.27
C GLU A 282 -6.26 -2.50 -6.58
N GLY A 283 -7.01 -3.25 -7.40
CA GLY A 283 -6.58 -3.50 -8.77
C GLY A 283 -6.41 -2.18 -9.54
N GLU A 284 -5.51 -2.16 -10.54
CA GLU A 284 -5.27 -1.07 -11.51
C GLU A 284 -6.52 -0.63 -12.31
N VAL A 285 -7.70 -1.22 -12.04
CA VAL A 285 -8.98 -0.65 -12.45
C VAL A 285 -9.20 0.73 -11.87
N TRP A 286 -8.64 1.05 -10.69
CA TRP A 286 -8.61 2.46 -10.33
C TRP A 286 -7.54 3.20 -11.16
N GLU A 287 -6.37 2.66 -11.46
CA GLU A 287 -5.34 3.39 -12.21
C GLU A 287 -5.68 3.81 -13.66
N THR A 288 -6.57 3.11 -14.37
CA THR A 288 -6.91 3.50 -15.77
C THR A 288 -8.12 4.44 -15.92
N SER A 289 -8.90 4.68 -14.86
CA SER A 289 -9.99 5.69 -14.87
C SER A 289 -10.08 6.57 -13.61
N THR A 290 -9.35 6.24 -12.56
CA THR A 290 -9.48 6.79 -11.21
C THR A 290 -8.22 6.55 -10.38
N ALA A 291 -7.04 6.91 -10.87
CA ALA A 291 -6.30 7.75 -9.95
C ALA A 291 -7.30 8.83 -9.63
N THR A 292 -7.97 8.82 -8.46
CA THR A 292 -9.24 9.52 -8.20
C THR A 292 -9.10 10.94 -8.71
N VAL A 293 -9.40 11.17 -9.99
CA VAL A 293 -9.01 12.40 -10.70
C VAL A 293 -10.00 13.46 -10.25
N GLU A 294 -11.21 12.98 -9.95
CA GLU A 294 -12.34 13.69 -9.38
C GLU A 294 -13.16 12.65 -8.57
N TYR A 295 -13.72 13.07 -7.43
CA TYR A 295 -14.75 12.34 -6.68
C TYR A 295 -15.62 13.36 -5.95
N SER A 296 -16.86 13.00 -5.64
CA SER A 296 -17.69 13.81 -4.74
C SER A 296 -17.58 13.33 -3.31
N CYS A 297 -17.42 14.26 -2.37
CA CYS A 297 -17.40 13.95 -0.94
C CYS A 297 -18.70 13.30 -0.44
N GLN A 298 -19.81 13.47 -1.17
CA GLN A 298 -21.11 12.90 -0.81
C GLN A 298 -21.22 11.40 -1.08
N GLU A 299 -20.40 10.87 -1.99
CA GLU A 299 -20.39 9.45 -2.34
C GLU A 299 -19.61 8.60 -1.31
N ILE A 300 -18.88 9.26 -0.43
CA ILE A 300 -17.95 8.61 0.49
C ILE A 300 -18.71 8.19 1.73
N ILE A 301 -18.90 6.88 1.85
CA ILE A 301 -19.55 6.28 3.01
C ILE A 301 -18.47 5.83 3.99
N PRO A 302 -18.41 6.43 5.18
CA PRO A 302 -17.39 6.07 6.14
C PRO A 302 -17.60 4.65 6.66
N CYS A 303 -16.51 3.92 6.79
CA CYS A 303 -16.50 2.63 7.49
C CYS A 303 -16.93 2.82 8.95
N LEU A 304 -17.50 1.78 9.53
CA LEU A 304 -17.72 1.73 10.98
C LEU A 304 -16.38 1.62 11.71
N PRO A 305 -16.23 2.23 12.90
CA PRO A 305 -15.00 2.16 13.66
C PRO A 305 -14.72 0.73 14.13
N ALA A 306 -13.51 0.24 13.85
CA ALA A 306 -12.99 -1.04 14.33
C ALA A 306 -12.03 -0.85 15.53
N HIS A 307 -11.96 -1.86 16.40
CA HIS A 307 -11.04 -1.88 17.54
C HIS A 307 -9.78 -2.67 17.19
N LEU A 308 -8.68 -1.99 16.93
CA LEU A 308 -7.44 -2.58 16.38
C LEU A 308 -6.23 -2.35 17.31
N HIS A 309 -6.32 -2.80 18.56
CA HIS A 309 -5.34 -2.45 19.61
C HIS A 309 -3.88 -2.84 19.34
N HIS A 310 -3.65 -3.87 18.52
CA HIS A 310 -2.32 -4.43 18.21
C HIS A 310 -1.82 -4.11 16.80
N LEU A 311 -2.46 -3.17 16.11
CA LEU A 311 -2.08 -2.80 14.76
C LEU A 311 -0.77 -2.01 14.78
N ASP A 312 0.27 -2.55 14.14
CA ASP A 312 1.61 -1.95 14.09
C ASP A 312 1.80 -1.03 12.87
N ALA A 313 1.21 -1.37 11.73
CA ALA A 313 1.17 -0.50 10.56
C ALA A 313 -0.19 -0.53 9.87
N LEU A 314 -0.61 0.63 9.36
CA LEU A 314 -1.82 0.81 8.58
C LEU A 314 -1.47 1.56 7.29
N ASP A 315 -1.74 0.92 6.16
CA ASP A 315 -1.50 1.47 4.83
C ASP A 315 -2.82 1.46 4.07
N LEU A 316 -3.34 2.66 3.82
CA LEU A 316 -4.62 2.90 3.17
C LEU A 316 -4.36 3.67 1.89
N VAL A 317 -4.84 3.14 0.78
CA VAL A 317 -4.71 3.76 -0.54
C VAL A 317 -6.10 3.92 -1.16
N GLY A 318 -6.33 5.03 -1.85
CA GLY A 318 -7.54 5.26 -2.64
C GLY A 318 -8.81 5.28 -1.78
N TRP A 319 -9.80 4.46 -2.14
CA TRP A 319 -11.10 4.43 -1.45
C TRP A 319 -10.99 3.94 -0.01
N SER A 320 -10.04 3.06 0.27
CA SER A 320 -9.80 2.60 1.65
C SER A 320 -9.34 3.75 2.56
N ALA A 321 -8.62 4.74 2.03
CA ALA A 321 -8.25 5.94 2.75
C ALA A 321 -9.45 6.91 2.88
N LEU A 322 -10.21 7.11 1.80
CA LEU A 322 -11.38 8.00 1.78
C LEU A 322 -12.49 7.59 2.75
N THR A 323 -12.74 6.28 2.85
CA THR A 323 -13.78 5.68 3.70
C THR A 323 -13.28 5.36 5.10
N PHE A 324 -12.01 5.63 5.41
CA PHE A 324 -11.43 5.33 6.72
C PHE A 324 -12.09 6.13 7.83
N ASN A 325 -12.32 5.46 8.96
CA ASN A 325 -12.86 6.10 10.15
C ASN A 325 -11.73 6.48 11.14
N PRO A 326 -11.38 7.78 11.29
CA PRO A 326 -10.31 8.23 12.18
C PRO A 326 -10.51 7.84 13.65
N ALA A 327 -11.73 7.54 14.11
CA ALA A 327 -11.95 7.06 15.48
C ALA A 327 -11.19 5.77 15.79
N ILE A 328 -10.84 4.97 14.77
CA ILE A 328 -10.00 3.77 14.90
C ILE A 328 -8.64 4.13 15.52
N LEU A 329 -8.08 5.29 15.18
CA LEU A 329 -6.76 5.73 15.65
C LEU A 329 -6.69 5.92 17.17
N SER A 330 -7.82 6.21 17.83
CA SER A 330 -7.89 6.30 19.29
C SER A 330 -7.61 4.95 20.00
N THR A 331 -7.86 3.84 19.29
CA THR A 331 -7.71 2.47 19.83
C THR A 331 -6.39 1.82 19.45
N THR A 332 -5.72 2.30 18.39
CA THR A 332 -4.48 1.73 17.81
C THR A 332 -3.21 2.35 18.43
N LYS A 333 -3.04 2.22 19.75
CA LYS A 333 -1.89 2.85 20.46
C LYS A 333 -0.53 2.24 20.09
N GLU A 334 -0.52 1.05 19.51
CA GLU A 334 0.68 0.34 19.05
C GLU A 334 1.12 0.72 17.63
N LEU A 335 0.38 1.61 16.95
CA LEU A 335 0.65 2.00 15.57
C LEU A 335 1.99 2.75 15.43
N ARG A 336 2.88 2.21 14.60
CA ARG A 336 4.20 2.76 14.26
C ARG A 336 4.25 3.41 12.90
N SER A 337 3.41 2.96 11.97
CA SER A 337 3.37 3.49 10.62
C SER A 337 1.94 3.73 10.18
N LEU A 338 1.63 4.95 9.75
CA LEU A 338 0.36 5.31 9.14
C LEU A 338 0.62 5.92 7.77
N THR A 339 0.07 5.29 6.74
CA THR A 339 0.06 5.81 5.38
C THR A 339 -1.39 5.97 4.93
N MET A 340 -1.75 7.17 4.47
CA MET A 340 -3.01 7.44 3.79
C MET A 340 -2.69 8.11 2.46
N ASP A 341 -2.64 7.29 1.42
CA ASP A 341 -2.28 7.69 0.07
C ASP A 341 -3.50 7.70 -0.85
N MET A 342 -3.49 8.59 -1.82
CA MET A 342 -4.44 8.65 -2.93
C MET A 342 -3.74 8.40 -4.27
N ASN A 343 -2.41 8.39 -4.26
CA ASN A 343 -1.59 8.17 -5.43
C ASN A 343 -1.14 6.71 -5.41
N PRO A 344 -1.60 5.88 -6.36
CA PRO A 344 -0.92 4.61 -6.57
C PRO A 344 0.53 4.86 -6.96
N ILE A 345 1.45 4.07 -6.41
CA ILE A 345 2.87 4.13 -6.74
C ILE A 345 3.06 3.59 -8.17
N VAL A 346 2.83 4.43 -9.17
CA VAL A 346 3.12 4.11 -10.58
C VAL A 346 4.55 4.55 -10.87
N ASP A 347 5.36 3.63 -11.38
CA ASP A 347 6.81 3.78 -11.59
C ASP A 347 7.21 5.13 -12.24
N GLY A 348 7.70 6.06 -11.43
CA GLY A 348 8.65 7.12 -11.84
C GLY A 348 8.07 8.50 -12.14
N ASP A 349 6.77 8.66 -12.34
CA ASP A 349 6.14 9.97 -12.51
C ASP A 349 5.47 10.45 -11.22
N CYS A 350 5.69 11.74 -10.88
CA CYS A 350 5.07 12.37 -9.72
C CYS A 350 3.57 12.52 -9.99
N PHE A 351 2.79 11.52 -9.60
CA PHE A 351 1.35 11.54 -9.76
C PHE A 351 0.75 12.66 -8.91
N LYS A 352 -0.17 13.43 -9.49
CA LYS A 352 -0.90 14.49 -8.80
C LYS A 352 -2.29 13.98 -8.47
N GLY A 353 -2.67 13.99 -7.20
CA GLY A 353 -3.99 13.55 -6.78
C GLY A 353 -5.05 14.64 -6.93
N PHE A 354 -6.31 14.28 -6.68
CA PHE A 354 -7.43 15.23 -6.64
C PHE A 354 -7.76 15.64 -5.21
N ILE A 355 -7.70 16.94 -4.95
CA ILE A 355 -8.24 17.54 -3.74
C ILE A 355 -9.59 18.18 -4.13
N PRO A 356 -10.72 17.81 -3.52
CA PRO A 356 -12.00 18.46 -3.78
C PRO A 356 -11.94 19.97 -3.46
N PRO A 357 -12.81 20.80 -4.06
CA PRO A 357 -12.91 22.22 -3.74
C PRO A 357 -12.94 22.46 -2.23
N THR A 358 -12.24 23.49 -1.76
CA THR A 358 -12.02 23.73 -0.32
C THR A 358 -13.34 23.86 0.45
N GLU A 359 -14.36 24.42 -0.18
CA GLU A 359 -15.71 24.57 0.37
C GLU A 359 -16.39 23.20 0.59
N GLU A 360 -16.37 22.34 -0.44
CA GLU A 360 -16.91 20.98 -0.37
C GLU A 360 -16.16 20.14 0.67
N LEU A 361 -14.83 20.25 0.68
CA LEU A 361 -13.97 19.54 1.60
C LEU A 361 -14.28 19.93 3.06
N ASN A 362 -14.31 21.25 3.35
CA ASN A 362 -14.64 21.73 4.69
C ASN A 362 -16.07 21.37 5.12
N GLN A 363 -17.03 21.38 4.19
CA GLN A 363 -18.40 20.94 4.46
C GLN A 363 -18.43 19.46 4.83
N SER A 364 -17.74 18.61 4.06
CA SER A 364 -17.73 17.15 4.26
C SER A 364 -17.16 16.73 5.62
N TYR A 365 -16.18 17.48 6.13
CA TYR A 365 -15.55 17.27 7.44
C TYR A 365 -16.14 18.12 8.57
N GLY A 366 -17.23 18.86 8.31
CA GLY A 366 -17.90 19.69 9.31
C GLY A 366 -17.04 20.83 9.88
N ILE A 367 -16.08 21.35 9.12
CA ILE A 367 -15.13 22.39 9.59
C ILE A 367 -15.81 23.77 9.73
N HIS A 368 -16.83 24.05 8.92
CA HIS A 368 -17.52 25.36 8.89
C HIS A 368 -18.82 25.43 9.71
N ALA A 369 -19.21 24.37 10.42
CA ALA A 369 -20.52 24.28 11.07
C ALA A 369 -20.74 25.24 12.26
N GLU A 370 -19.71 25.95 12.74
CA GLU A 370 -19.84 26.84 13.90
C GLU A 370 -20.47 28.22 13.58
N LEU A 371 -20.57 28.63 12.30
CA LEU A 371 -20.97 30.00 11.95
C LEU A 371 -22.44 30.18 11.54
N THR A 372 -23.20 29.09 11.38
CA THR A 372 -24.59 29.19 10.88
C THR A 372 -25.48 28.12 11.51
N ILE A 373 -25.65 28.17 12.84
CA ILE A 373 -26.73 27.45 13.51
C ILE A 373 -28.03 28.20 13.22
N THR A 374 -28.62 27.98 12.05
CA THR A 374 -30.02 28.30 11.78
C THR A 374 -30.81 26.99 11.88
N ASP A 375 -31.83 26.95 12.74
CA ASP A 375 -32.67 25.80 13.16
C ASP A 375 -33.45 25.08 12.03
N ALA A 376 -32.87 24.91 10.84
CA ALA A 376 -33.53 24.32 9.68
C ALA A 376 -33.07 22.87 9.46
N ASP A 377 -33.97 21.97 9.87
CA ASP A 377 -34.21 20.60 9.40
C ASP A 377 -33.05 19.60 9.28
N GLU A 378 -33.27 18.45 9.91
CA GLU A 378 -32.43 17.25 9.99
C GLU A 378 -32.20 16.57 8.63
N ALA A 379 -31.59 17.27 7.66
CA ALA A 379 -30.97 16.61 6.54
C ALA A 379 -29.78 15.82 7.10
N VAL A 380 -30.01 14.54 7.38
CA VAL A 380 -29.01 13.51 7.71
C VAL A 380 -28.11 13.30 6.48
N GLY A 381 -27.36 14.33 6.12
CA GLY A 381 -26.24 14.20 5.21
C GLY A 381 -25.21 13.30 5.88
N THR A 382 -24.72 12.31 5.15
CA THR A 382 -23.64 11.42 5.57
C THR A 382 -22.36 12.24 5.75
N ALA A 383 -22.23 12.90 6.90
CA ALA A 383 -21.02 13.62 7.26
C ALA A 383 -19.87 12.63 7.35
N ARG A 384 -18.77 12.91 6.65
CA ARG A 384 -17.54 12.12 6.80
C ARG A 384 -17.07 12.29 8.24
N PRO A 385 -16.43 11.27 8.85
CA PRO A 385 -16.10 11.36 10.24
C PRO A 385 -15.10 12.50 10.39
N GLN A 386 -15.43 13.41 11.30
CA GLN A 386 -14.57 14.54 11.56
C GLN A 386 -13.22 14.00 12.05
N TRP A 387 -12.14 14.46 11.42
CA TRP A 387 -10.81 14.16 11.90
C TRP A 387 -10.61 14.91 13.21
N THR A 388 -10.80 14.18 14.31
CA THR A 388 -10.62 14.72 15.64
C THR A 388 -9.12 14.95 15.85
N TRP A 389 -8.79 16.18 16.26
CA TRP A 389 -7.43 16.71 16.29
C TRP A 389 -6.65 16.27 17.54
N ASP A 390 -7.03 15.13 18.12
CA ASP A 390 -6.64 14.61 19.44
C ASP A 390 -5.83 13.30 19.35
N TRP A 391 -5.07 13.14 18.26
CA TRP A 391 -4.25 11.94 18.03
C TRP A 391 -3.28 11.71 19.19
N TYR A 392 -3.36 10.50 19.74
CA TYR A 392 -2.43 10.00 20.75
C TYR A 392 -1.83 8.68 20.27
N LEU A 393 -0.81 8.80 19.42
CA LEU A 393 -0.11 7.69 18.78
C LEU A 393 1.37 7.69 19.26
N PRO A 394 1.63 7.30 20.52
CA PRO A 394 2.93 7.49 21.15
C PRO A 394 4.07 6.72 20.50
N LEU A 395 3.75 5.66 19.74
CA LEU A 395 4.70 4.80 19.05
C LEU A 395 4.83 5.10 17.56
N LEU A 396 4.10 6.09 17.03
CA LEU A 396 4.11 6.43 15.60
C LEU A 396 5.48 6.98 15.21
N THR A 397 6.21 6.23 14.37
CA THR A 397 7.52 6.61 13.84
C THR A 397 7.44 7.15 12.42
N ASN A 398 6.45 6.71 11.63
CA ASN A 398 6.29 7.13 10.24
C ASN A 398 4.85 7.59 9.99
N LEU A 399 4.71 8.80 9.44
CA LEU A 399 3.44 9.33 8.97
C LEU A 399 3.60 9.81 7.52
N SER A 400 2.78 9.24 6.64
CA SER A 400 2.70 9.64 5.24
C SER A 400 1.26 9.95 4.88
N LEU A 401 0.98 11.20 4.54
CA LEU A 401 -0.34 11.65 4.09
C LEU A 401 -0.19 12.29 2.72
N SER A 402 -1.16 12.04 1.86
CA SER A 402 -1.24 12.67 0.54
C SER A 402 -2.59 13.39 0.35
N VAL A 403 -2.64 14.27 -0.64
CA VAL A 403 -3.84 14.88 -1.21
C VAL A 403 -4.72 15.53 -0.14
N GLU A 404 -6.00 15.16 0.00
CA GLU A 404 -6.91 15.84 0.95
C GLU A 404 -6.48 15.65 2.41
N PHE A 405 -5.88 14.51 2.74
CA PHE A 405 -5.42 14.21 4.11
C PHE A 405 -4.23 15.09 4.49
N ALA A 406 -3.28 15.28 3.56
CA ALA A 406 -2.16 16.19 3.75
C ALA A 406 -2.61 17.66 3.77
N TYR A 407 -3.59 18.02 2.95
CA TYR A 407 -4.11 19.39 2.87
C TYR A 407 -4.83 19.82 4.15
N LEU A 408 -5.65 18.92 4.70
CA LEU A 408 -6.38 19.14 5.96
C LEU A 408 -5.49 18.98 7.20
N PHE A 409 -4.28 18.44 7.04
CA PHE A 409 -3.36 18.22 8.15
C PHE A 409 -3.03 19.52 8.91
N LYS A 410 -3.01 19.42 10.24
CA LYS A 410 -2.57 20.49 11.14
C LYS A 410 -1.45 19.96 12.02
N PHE A 411 -0.31 20.63 12.05
CA PHE A 411 0.87 20.17 12.78
C PHE A 411 0.61 19.89 14.27
N LYS A 412 -0.30 20.64 14.92
CA LYS A 412 -0.74 20.36 16.29
C LYS A 412 -1.23 18.92 16.54
N MET A 413 -1.68 18.20 15.50
CA MET A 413 -2.03 16.76 15.57
C MET A 413 -0.86 15.90 16.05
N LEU A 414 0.38 16.36 15.85
CA LEU A 414 1.60 15.62 16.20
C LEU A 414 1.98 15.72 17.67
N HIS A 415 1.25 16.48 18.49
CA HIS A 415 1.52 16.60 19.92
C HIS A 415 1.51 15.24 20.64
N GLY A 416 0.62 14.32 20.22
CA GLY A 416 0.57 12.96 20.76
C GLY A 416 1.48 11.95 20.05
N CYS A 417 2.41 12.40 19.20
CA CYS A 417 3.30 11.56 18.39
C CYS A 417 4.80 11.82 18.69
N PRO A 418 5.25 11.69 19.95
CA PRO A 418 6.63 12.03 20.35
C PRO A 418 7.71 11.18 19.67
N ALA A 419 7.37 9.97 19.22
CA ALA A 419 8.31 9.05 18.56
C ALA A 419 8.45 9.28 17.05
N LEU A 420 7.80 10.30 16.48
CA LEU A 420 7.75 10.50 15.02
C LEU A 420 9.14 10.81 14.47
N GLN A 421 9.58 10.00 13.51
CA GLN A 421 10.91 10.11 12.86
C GLN A 421 10.79 10.61 11.42
N THR A 422 9.74 10.18 10.72
CA THR A 422 9.50 10.50 9.31
C THR A 422 8.12 11.11 9.15
N LEU A 423 8.06 12.31 8.56
CA LEU A 423 6.82 12.98 8.18
C LEU A 423 6.85 13.31 6.69
N ILE A 424 5.88 12.77 5.95
CA ILE A 424 5.69 13.04 4.52
C ILE A 424 4.27 13.60 4.36
N LEU A 425 4.18 14.84 3.86
CA LEU A 425 2.92 15.47 3.50
C LEU A 425 2.99 15.88 2.03
N ASP A 426 2.09 15.35 1.22
CA ASP A 426 2.03 15.65 -0.20
C ASP A 426 0.69 16.28 -0.58
N ILE A 427 0.65 17.57 -0.89
CA ILE A 427 -0.57 18.27 -1.34
C ILE A 427 -0.57 18.52 -2.85
N CYS A 428 0.20 17.76 -3.63
CA CYS A 428 0.20 17.89 -5.08
C CYS A 428 -1.19 17.60 -5.66
N SER A 429 -1.89 18.66 -6.06
CA SER A 429 -3.19 18.58 -6.74
C SER A 429 -3.05 18.66 -8.26
N LEU A 430 -3.99 18.04 -8.98
CA LEU A 430 -4.25 18.26 -10.40
C LEU A 430 -4.55 19.74 -10.71
N THR A 431 -5.13 20.47 -9.75
CA THR A 431 -5.43 21.90 -9.78
C THR A 431 -4.46 22.67 -8.86
N PRO A 432 -3.17 22.84 -9.22
CA PRO A 432 -2.13 23.32 -8.30
C PRO A 432 -2.36 24.74 -7.76
N THR A 433 -3.18 25.56 -8.42
CA THR A 433 -3.48 26.93 -7.99
C THR A 433 -4.61 27.02 -6.97
N GLU A 434 -5.45 25.99 -6.86
CA GLU A 434 -6.63 26.01 -5.98
C GLU A 434 -6.28 25.57 -4.55
N HIS A 435 -5.31 24.68 -4.41
CA HIS A 435 -4.96 24.07 -3.12
C HIS A 435 -3.60 24.56 -2.66
N THR A 436 -3.60 25.75 -2.07
CA THR A 436 -2.43 26.31 -1.39
C THR A 436 -2.61 26.20 0.12
N ARG A 437 -1.62 25.67 0.83
CA ARG A 437 -1.67 25.55 2.29
C ARG A 437 -0.68 26.53 2.93
N ASN A 438 -1.24 27.50 3.65
CA ASN A 438 -0.46 28.44 4.47
C ASN A 438 -0.13 27.78 5.81
N ILE A 439 1.17 27.58 6.09
CA ILE A 439 1.66 27.23 7.41
C ILE A 439 1.75 28.54 8.21
N THR A 440 0.88 28.67 9.19
CA THR A 440 0.79 29.86 10.05
C THR A 440 1.36 29.56 11.43
N PHE A 441 1.61 30.61 12.20
CA PHE A 441 2.04 30.46 13.58
C PHE A 441 1.07 29.65 14.44
N SER A 442 -0.25 29.74 14.16
CA SER A 442 -1.29 28.97 14.84
C SER A 442 -1.17 27.46 14.63
N ASP A 443 -0.55 27.01 13.54
CA ASP A 443 -0.31 25.57 13.28
C ASP A 443 0.79 25.00 14.20
N ILE A 444 1.68 25.87 14.72
CA ILE A 444 2.85 25.51 15.54
C ILE A 444 2.55 25.65 17.05
N LEU A 445 1.58 26.48 17.42
CA LEU A 445 1.20 26.69 18.82
C LEU A 445 0.42 25.49 19.38
N LEU A 446 0.80 25.06 20.57
CA LEU A 446 -0.04 24.14 21.34
C LEU A 446 -1.25 24.90 21.86
N PRO A 447 -2.46 24.29 21.85
CA PRO A 447 -3.61 24.87 22.51
C PRO A 447 -3.23 25.09 23.97
N ALA A 448 -3.47 26.30 24.49
CA ALA A 448 -3.29 26.57 25.91
C ALA A 448 -4.07 25.50 26.65
N THR A 449 -3.36 24.63 27.38
CA THR A 449 -3.99 23.71 28.31
C THR A 449 -4.67 24.61 29.32
N ASN A 450 -5.96 24.85 29.12
CA ASN A 450 -6.80 25.59 30.04
C ASN A 450 -6.76 24.77 31.33
N GLY A 451 -5.77 25.08 32.17
CA GLY A 451 -5.45 24.33 33.36
C GLY A 451 -6.75 24.19 34.10
N SER A 452 -7.20 22.94 34.23
CA SER A 452 -8.42 22.52 34.91
C SER A 452 -8.73 23.53 36.01
N ILE A 453 -9.71 24.39 35.76
CA ILE A 453 -10.05 25.48 36.66
C ILE A 453 -10.51 24.80 37.94
N ASN A 454 -9.59 24.62 38.89
CA ASN A 454 -9.91 24.23 40.24
C ASN A 454 -10.57 25.45 40.85
N ILE A 455 -11.90 25.55 40.64
CA ILE A 455 -12.79 26.49 41.30
C ILE A 455 -12.82 26.08 42.78
N SER A 456 -11.79 26.43 43.55
CA SER A 456 -11.83 26.33 44.99
C SER A 456 -11.22 27.57 45.64
N SER A 457 -12.12 28.29 46.30
CA SER A 457 -11.92 29.28 47.37
C SER A 457 -11.14 30.56 47.06
N LYS A 458 -11.94 31.58 46.74
CA LYS A 458 -11.82 33.01 47.07
C LYS A 458 -10.62 33.42 47.93
N SER A 459 -9.70 34.17 47.34
CA SER A 459 -8.90 35.19 48.03
C SER A 459 -8.59 36.32 47.04
N PRO A 460 -9.13 37.54 47.25
CA PRO A 460 -8.89 38.67 46.37
C PRO A 460 -7.68 39.46 46.87
N SER A 461 -6.51 39.27 46.26
CA SER A 461 -5.40 40.22 46.45
C SER A 461 -4.37 40.12 45.32
N SER A 462 -4.30 41.21 44.53
CA SER A 462 -3.17 41.73 43.73
C SER A 462 -2.48 40.76 42.75
N ALA A 463 -2.78 40.82 41.45
CA ALA A 463 -2.21 41.77 40.48
C ALA A 463 -0.77 41.40 40.06
N PHE A 464 -0.67 40.53 39.05
CA PHE A 464 0.24 40.54 37.88
C PHE A 464 0.07 39.17 37.22
N SER A 465 -0.84 39.06 36.25
CA SER A 465 -1.01 37.84 35.46
C SER A 465 0.27 37.63 34.66
N GLN A 466 1.16 36.75 35.13
CA GLN A 466 2.28 36.24 34.33
C GLN A 466 1.67 35.53 33.12
N GLN A 467 1.63 36.20 31.97
CA GLN A 467 1.30 35.55 30.71
C GLN A 467 2.39 34.50 30.47
N SER A 468 2.04 33.23 30.68
CA SER A 468 2.91 32.11 30.33
C SER A 468 3.30 32.25 28.86
N ALA A 469 4.59 32.20 28.58
CA ALA A 469 5.09 32.22 27.22
C ALA A 469 4.36 31.14 26.38
N PRO A 470 3.99 31.45 25.13
CA PRO A 470 3.32 30.48 24.26
C PRO A 470 4.14 29.20 24.16
N GLN A 471 3.49 28.06 24.38
CA GLN A 471 4.14 26.75 24.21
C GLN A 471 4.08 26.35 22.74
N TYR A 472 5.26 26.06 22.18
CA TYR A 472 5.40 25.58 20.81
C TYR A 472 5.37 24.05 20.78
N LEU A 473 4.79 23.50 19.71
CA LEU A 473 4.97 22.11 19.38
C LEU A 473 6.47 21.83 19.17
N CYS A 474 6.97 20.72 19.71
CA CYS A 474 8.35 20.27 19.53
C CYS A 474 8.34 18.78 19.17
N LEU A 475 8.99 18.43 18.06
CA LEU A 475 9.10 17.08 17.53
C LEU A 475 10.57 16.64 17.56
N PRO A 476 11.09 16.29 18.75
CA PRO A 476 12.51 16.05 18.94
C PRO A 476 13.01 14.81 18.19
N CYS A 477 12.15 13.84 17.87
CA CYS A 477 12.56 12.63 17.14
C CYS A 477 12.50 12.79 15.63
N LEU A 478 11.93 13.88 15.09
CA LEU A 478 11.74 14.01 13.65
C LEU A 478 13.09 14.23 12.95
N THR A 479 13.46 13.29 12.09
CA THR A 479 14.73 13.31 11.35
C THR A 479 14.53 13.54 9.85
N GLN A 480 13.37 13.18 9.32
CA GLN A 480 13.01 13.38 7.92
C GLN A 480 11.67 14.11 7.80
N LEU A 481 11.69 15.21 7.05
CA LEU A 481 10.51 15.97 6.67
C LEU A 481 10.45 16.09 5.14
N THR A 482 9.30 15.75 4.56
CA THR A 482 9.01 15.92 3.14
C THR A 482 7.68 16.65 3.01
N LEU A 483 7.71 17.79 2.32
CA LEU A 483 6.55 18.63 2.07
C LEU A 483 6.47 18.90 0.56
N ASN A 484 5.60 18.19 -0.14
CA ASN A 484 5.40 18.33 -1.58
C ASN A 484 4.11 19.11 -1.87
N GLY A 485 4.11 19.94 -2.91
CA GLY A 485 2.97 20.74 -3.36
C GLY A 485 3.03 22.21 -2.92
N ALA A 486 1.94 22.94 -3.13
CA ALA A 486 1.87 24.39 -2.96
C ALA A 486 1.78 24.84 -1.49
N TRP A 487 2.88 24.71 -0.76
CA TRP A 487 3.01 25.22 0.60
C TRP A 487 3.50 26.68 0.61
N ILE A 488 2.91 27.48 1.48
CA ILE A 488 3.36 28.85 1.79
C ILE A 488 3.69 28.93 3.26
N ILE A 489 4.82 29.56 3.58
CA ILE A 489 5.21 29.88 4.95
C ILE A 489 5.92 31.22 4.93
N ASP A 490 5.57 32.09 5.88
CA ASP A 490 6.26 33.37 6.02
C ASP A 490 7.61 33.21 6.75
N ASP A 491 8.51 34.15 6.53
CA ASP A 491 9.89 34.10 7.05
C ASP A 491 9.97 33.96 8.59
N ARG A 492 9.02 34.57 9.33
CA ARG A 492 9.01 34.51 10.80
C ARG A 492 8.55 33.14 11.28
N THR A 493 7.50 32.60 10.65
CA THR A 493 6.97 31.27 10.95
C THR A 493 7.99 30.20 10.56
N MET A 494 8.68 30.35 9.42
CA MET A 494 9.71 29.41 8.93
C MET A 494 10.82 29.19 9.95
N SER A 495 11.36 30.26 10.54
CA SER A 495 12.41 30.16 11.55
C SER A 495 11.94 29.35 12.75
N THR A 496 10.75 29.65 13.28
CA THR A 496 10.15 28.95 14.43
C THR A 496 9.83 27.49 14.08
N PHE A 497 9.32 27.25 12.87
CA PHE A 497 8.97 25.93 12.36
C PHE A 497 10.19 25.01 12.28
N LEU A 498 11.30 25.47 11.69
CA LEU A 498 12.46 24.60 11.46
C LEU A 498 13.40 24.52 12.67
N THR A 499 13.63 25.63 13.39
CA THR A 499 14.55 25.62 14.55
C THR A 499 13.87 25.27 15.86
N GLY A 500 12.61 25.67 16.04
CA GLY A 500 11.85 25.44 17.27
C GLY A 500 11.13 24.11 17.26
N MET A 501 10.28 23.90 16.26
CA MET A 501 9.44 22.70 16.19
C MET A 501 10.21 21.45 15.75
N LEU A 502 11.23 21.61 14.90
CA LEU A 502 11.90 20.51 14.20
C LEU A 502 13.43 20.45 14.41
N PRO A 503 13.91 20.46 15.67
CA PRO A 503 15.32 20.72 15.97
C PRO A 503 16.31 19.68 15.43
N ASN A 504 15.84 18.46 15.10
CA ASN A 504 16.68 17.32 14.73
C ASN A 504 16.48 16.84 13.28
N VAL A 505 15.82 17.63 12.43
CA VAL A 505 15.60 17.26 11.02
C VAL A 505 16.93 17.27 10.25
N LYS A 506 17.30 16.10 9.72
CA LYS A 506 18.53 15.88 8.93
C LYS A 506 18.26 15.88 7.43
N LYS A 507 17.06 15.44 7.04
CA LYS A 507 16.61 15.37 5.66
C LYS A 507 15.37 16.23 5.49
N LEU A 508 15.52 17.33 4.75
CA LEU A 508 14.45 18.25 4.40
C LEU A 508 14.24 18.24 2.90
N GLN A 509 13.06 17.81 2.46
CA GLN A 509 12.66 17.82 1.05
C GLN A 509 11.43 18.72 0.88
N LEU A 510 11.60 19.77 0.08
CA LEU A 510 10.57 20.75 -0.23
C LEU A 510 10.39 20.77 -1.75
N ALA A 511 9.19 20.49 -2.24
CA ALA A 511 8.87 20.50 -3.67
C ALA A 511 7.65 21.38 -3.94
N ASP A 512 7.74 22.24 -4.96
CA ASP A 512 6.68 23.19 -5.38
C ASP A 512 6.28 24.25 -4.31
N TRP A 513 7.23 24.65 -3.47
CA TRP A 513 7.03 25.68 -2.44
C TRP A 513 7.02 27.10 -2.99
N SER A 514 6.13 27.93 -2.45
CA SER A 514 6.16 29.37 -2.62
C SER A 514 6.79 30.00 -1.37
N ILE A 515 8.12 30.11 -1.37
CA ILE A 515 8.87 30.74 -0.29
C ILE A 515 8.82 32.26 -0.46
N THR A 516 8.55 32.99 0.62
CA THR A 516 8.50 34.45 0.64
C THR A 516 9.81 35.10 0.22
N THR A 517 10.96 34.60 0.71
CA THR A 517 12.28 35.03 0.25
C THR A 517 13.31 33.89 0.27
N PHE A 518 14.13 33.79 -0.78
CA PHE A 518 15.28 32.87 -0.82
C PHE A 518 16.30 33.18 0.28
N GLU A 519 16.38 34.46 0.69
CA GLU A 519 17.28 34.91 1.74
C GLU A 519 16.98 34.26 3.10
N SER A 520 15.71 34.12 3.47
CA SER A 520 15.31 33.50 4.73
C SER A 520 15.65 32.01 4.79
N LEU A 521 15.56 31.29 3.67
CA LEU A 521 16.03 29.91 3.58
C LEU A 521 17.56 29.83 3.78
N ILE A 522 18.33 30.74 3.17
CA ILE A 522 19.79 30.80 3.38
C ILE A 522 20.14 31.09 4.84
N ARG A 523 19.49 32.09 5.45
CA ARG A 523 19.73 32.44 6.85
C ARG A 523 19.47 31.26 7.77
N LEU A 524 18.40 30.53 7.51
CA LEU A 524 18.08 29.30 8.23
C LEU A 524 19.14 28.22 8.03
N CYS A 525 19.54 27.92 6.79
CA CYS A 525 20.58 26.93 6.52
C CYS A 525 21.91 27.27 7.23
N ARG A 526 22.19 28.54 7.49
CA ARG A 526 23.36 29.01 8.24
C ARG A 526 23.19 28.89 9.76
N SER A 527 21.97 28.92 10.27
CA SER A 527 21.70 28.84 11.71
C SER A 527 21.61 27.42 12.26
N VAL A 528 21.44 26.42 11.38
CA VAL A 528 21.44 25.01 11.78
C VAL A 528 22.88 24.60 12.17
N PRO A 529 23.12 24.10 13.40
CA PRO A 529 24.44 23.67 13.82
C PRO A 529 25.04 22.64 12.85
N GLN A 530 26.23 22.92 12.32
CA GLN A 530 26.95 22.00 11.46
C GLN A 530 27.59 20.90 12.32
N ASP A 531 26.80 19.91 12.75
CA ASP A 531 27.30 18.80 13.55
C ASP A 531 27.74 17.64 12.63
N MET A 532 28.79 17.84 11.81
CA MET A 532 29.27 16.83 10.85
C MET A 532 30.78 16.93 10.54
N ASP A 533 31.62 16.49 11.50
CA ASP A 533 32.98 15.96 11.22
C ASP A 533 32.99 14.44 11.48
N ARG A 534 32.26 13.66 10.67
CA ARG A 534 32.41 12.20 10.63
C ARG A 534 32.68 11.73 9.19
N PRO A 535 33.92 11.33 8.87
CA PRO A 535 34.27 10.85 7.54
C PRO A 535 33.80 9.40 7.37
N GLY A 536 32.92 9.16 6.40
CA GLY A 536 32.44 7.80 6.11
C GLY A 536 31.62 7.68 4.82
N ILE A 537 32.33 7.33 3.74
CA ILE A 537 31.87 6.66 2.50
C ILE A 537 31.21 7.55 1.43
N VAL A 538 31.91 7.62 0.29
CA VAL A 538 31.53 8.24 -1.00
C VAL A 538 31.19 7.14 -2.01
N GLN A 539 30.09 7.34 -2.76
CA GLN A 539 29.85 7.05 -4.21
C GLN A 539 28.33 7.25 -4.43
N SER A 540 27.79 8.01 -5.40
CA SER A 540 28.24 8.43 -6.73
C SER A 540 27.49 9.70 -7.22
N GLN A 541 28.17 10.46 -8.10
CA GLN A 541 27.88 11.69 -8.91
C GLN A 541 26.40 12.02 -9.25
N GLU A 542 25.93 13.28 -9.35
CA GLU A 542 26.51 14.52 -9.93
C GLU A 542 26.65 15.72 -8.97
N VAL A 543 27.59 16.63 -9.28
CA VAL A 543 27.98 17.83 -8.51
C VAL A 543 27.66 19.11 -9.32
N ASN A 544 26.94 20.08 -8.73
CA ASN A 544 27.29 21.51 -8.52
C ASN A 544 26.02 22.32 -8.10
N MET A 545 25.99 23.24 -7.13
CA MET A 545 27.02 24.19 -6.66
C MET A 545 27.24 24.19 -5.13
N ASP A 546 28.49 24.03 -4.72
CA ASP A 546 29.18 24.52 -3.51
C ASP A 546 28.44 24.53 -2.16
N THR A 547 28.39 23.31 -1.59
CA THR A 547 28.55 22.90 -0.18
C THR A 547 27.80 23.65 0.92
N LEU A 548 26.58 23.16 1.20
CA LEU A 548 25.88 23.24 2.49
C LEU A 548 25.65 21.80 3.02
N PRO A 549 25.77 21.52 4.33
CA PRO A 549 25.75 20.15 4.89
C PRO A 549 24.36 19.57 5.18
N VAL A 550 23.31 20.13 4.59
CA VAL A 550 21.97 19.51 4.52
C VAL A 550 21.80 19.01 3.08
N HIS A 551 21.43 17.73 2.89
CA HIS A 551 21.01 17.22 1.58
C HIS A 551 19.65 17.83 1.20
N LEU A 552 19.66 19.13 0.90
CA LEU A 552 18.52 19.89 0.43
C LEU A 552 18.38 19.62 -1.07
N LYS A 553 17.51 18.68 -1.43
CA LYS A 553 17.11 18.48 -2.82
C LYS A 553 15.97 19.46 -3.13
N ILE A 554 16.31 20.65 -3.63
CA ILE A 554 15.33 21.55 -4.24
C ILE A 554 15.16 21.11 -5.70
N TYR A 555 14.00 20.55 -6.04
CA TYR A 555 13.67 20.26 -7.44
C TYR A 555 13.25 21.58 -8.11
N LYS A 556 14.05 22.03 -9.06
CA LYS A 556 13.91 23.34 -9.71
C LYS A 556 12.84 23.25 -10.82
N LYS A 557 11.62 23.75 -10.56
CA LYS A 557 10.67 24.15 -11.61
C LYS A 557 10.85 25.66 -11.84
N GLN A 558 10.87 26.10 -13.11
CA GLN A 558 11.24 27.45 -13.53
C GLN A 558 10.60 28.57 -12.69
N PHE A 559 11.43 29.35 -11.98
CA PHE A 559 11.01 30.63 -11.41
C PHE A 559 10.83 31.64 -12.55
N TYR A 560 9.59 31.94 -12.93
CA TYR A 560 9.29 33.15 -13.69
C TYR A 560 9.24 34.33 -12.71
N LEU A 561 10.35 35.07 -12.61
CA LEU A 561 10.35 36.41 -12.03
C LEU A 561 9.61 37.32 -13.02
N ARG A 562 8.37 37.71 -12.71
CA ARG A 562 7.80 38.95 -13.26
C ARG A 562 8.49 40.10 -12.54
N ALA A 563 9.28 40.88 -13.30
CA ALA A 563 9.90 42.12 -12.85
C ALA A 563 8.85 43.18 -12.51
#